data_AF-A0A150TWB3-F1
#
_entry.id   AF-A0A150TWB3-F1
#
_cell.length_a   1.000
_cell.length_b   1.000
_cell.length_c   1.000
_cell.angle_alpha   90.00
_cell.angle_beta   90.00
_cell.angle_gamma   90.00
#
_symmetry.space_group_name_H-M   'P 1'
#
loop_
_entity.id
_entity.type
_entity.pdbx_description
1 polymer ?
#
loop_
_entity_poly.entity_id
_entity_poly.type
_entity_poly.pdbx_seq_one_letter_code
_entity_poly.pdbx_strand_id
1 'polypeptide(L)' 'MAASKKCGPHTELASNEATRVTRCGCGTVHVTLLGPGVTLRMPADAFRGVASGLKAAAERLDDDARFGATSIN' A
#
# COMPACT_ATOMS: atom_id res chain seq x y z
N MET A 1 -11.83 -7.80 -13.41
CA MET A 1 -10.51 -8.27 -12.92
C MET A 1 -9.43 -7.57 -13.74
N ALA A 2 -8.55 -6.78 -13.11
CA ALA A 2 -7.48 -6.09 -13.85
C ALA A 2 -6.53 -7.14 -14.44
N ALA A 3 -6.53 -7.26 -15.77
CA ALA A 3 -5.72 -8.25 -16.47
C ALA A 3 -4.25 -8.18 -16.02
N SER A 4 -3.67 -9.34 -15.71
CA SER A 4 -2.26 -9.54 -15.37
C SER A 4 -1.36 -9.29 -16.59
N LYS A 5 -1.35 -8.06 -17.12
CA LYS A 5 -0.32 -7.62 -18.05
C LYS A 5 1.01 -7.69 -17.32
N LYS A 6 1.99 -8.37 -17.92
CA LYS A 6 3.38 -8.40 -17.41
C LYS A 6 3.85 -6.95 -17.27
N CYS A 7 4.09 -6.54 -16.05
CA CYS A 7 4.49 -5.17 -15.72
C CYS A 7 5.94 -4.98 -16.18
N GLY A 8 6.22 -3.88 -16.88
CA GLY A 8 7.54 -3.56 -17.43
C GLY A 8 8.54 -3.10 -16.35
N PRO A 9 9.54 -2.28 -16.69
CA PRO A 9 10.45 -1.73 -15.69
C PRO A 9 9.70 -0.94 -14.61
N HIS A 10 10.14 -1.10 -13.37
CA HIS A 10 9.58 -0.41 -12.20
C HIS A 10 10.60 0.57 -11.66
N THR A 11 10.15 1.80 -11.38
CA THR A 11 10.95 2.79 -10.66
C THR A 11 10.64 2.66 -9.17
N GLU A 12 11.66 2.46 -8.34
CA GLU A 12 11.48 2.47 -6.90
C GLU A 12 11.18 3.89 -6.42
N LEU A 13 10.13 4.04 -5.60
CA LEU A 13 9.73 5.31 -5.01
C LEU A 13 10.17 5.40 -3.55
N ALA A 14 10.01 4.30 -2.80
CA ALA A 14 10.40 4.19 -1.40
C ALA A 14 10.63 2.72 -1.07
N SER A 15 11.56 2.45 -0.15
CA SER A 15 11.84 1.11 0.35
C SER A 15 12.31 1.19 1.79
N ASN A 16 11.77 0.34 2.64
CA ASN A 16 12.22 0.13 4.01
C ASN A 16 12.12 -1.37 4.36
N GLU A 17 12.38 -1.73 5.61
CA GLU A 17 12.36 -3.13 6.07
C GLU A 17 10.98 -3.80 5.99
N ALA A 18 9.89 -3.03 6.04
CA ALA A 18 8.53 -3.54 6.04
C ALA A 18 7.88 -3.53 4.65
N THR A 19 8.22 -2.55 3.81
CA THR A 19 7.51 -2.23 2.58
C THR A 19 8.44 -1.76 1.47
N ARG A 20 8.12 -2.16 0.24
CA ARG A 20 8.75 -1.63 -0.98
C ARG A 20 7.67 -1.07 -1.90
N VAL A 21 7.80 0.19 -2.27
CA VAL A 21 6.87 0.90 -3.14
C VAL A 21 7.55 1.20 -4.47
N THR A 22 6.95 0.73 -5.55
CA THR A 22 7.46 0.96 -6.90
C THR A 22 6.38 1.49 -7.83
N ARG A 23 6.76 2.30 -8.81
CA ARG A 23 5.90 2.77 -9.89
C ARG A 23 6.17 1.95 -11.14
N CYS A 24 5.16 1.25 -11.63
CA CYS A 24 5.22 0.55 -12.89
C CYS A 24 5.10 1.55 -14.05
N GLY A 25 5.86 1.34 -15.14
CA GLY A 25 5.66 2.07 -16.41
C GLY A 25 4.25 1.92 -17.00
N CYS A 26 3.46 0.96 -16.50
CA CYS A 26 2.06 0.76 -16.81
C CYS A 26 1.09 1.68 -16.06
N GLY A 27 1.58 2.62 -15.26
CA GLY A 27 0.76 3.63 -14.57
C GLY A 27 0.24 3.22 -13.19
N THR A 28 0.47 1.98 -12.75
CA THR A 28 0.10 1.50 -11.41
C THR A 28 1.26 1.60 -10.42
N VAL A 29 0.93 1.75 -9.15
CA VAL A 29 1.86 1.64 -8.01
C VAL A 29 1.76 0.24 -7.45
N HIS A 30 2.90 -0.37 -7.21
CA HIS A 30 3.02 -1.68 -6.56
C HIS A 30 3.59 -1.46 -5.15
N VAL A 31 2.85 -1.93 -4.16
CA VAL A 31 3.27 -1.92 -2.76
C VAL A 31 3.49 -3.36 -2.34
N THR A 32 4.75 -3.73 -2.16
CA THR A 32 5.14 -5.05 -1.68
C THR A 32 5.36 -4.97 -0.17
N LEU A 33 4.59 -5.73 0.59
CA LEU A 33 4.79 -5.95 2.02
C LEU A 33 5.81 -7.09 2.17
N LEU A 34 7.00 -6.79 2.68
CA LEU A 34 8.13 -7.71 2.66
C LEU A 34 7.97 -8.88 3.63
N GLY A 35 7.41 -8.64 4.82
CA GLY A 35 7.15 -9.70 5.81
C GLY A 35 6.12 -10.74 5.30
N PRO A 36 4.92 -10.32 4.89
CA PRO A 36 3.89 -11.23 4.35
C PRO A 36 4.16 -11.73 2.92
N GLY A 37 5.09 -11.11 2.18
CA GLY A 37 5.35 -11.40 0.76
C GLY A 37 4.21 -10.98 -0.20
N VAL A 38 3.25 -10.17 0.26
CA VAL A 38 2.09 -9.74 -0.53
C VAL A 38 2.42 -8.49 -1.33
N THR A 39 2.05 -8.46 -2.62
CA THR A 39 2.14 -7.25 -3.45
C THR A 39 0.77 -6.76 -3.87
N LEU A 40 0.44 -5.55 -3.45
CA LEU A 40 -0.76 -4.83 -3.83
C LEU A 40 -0.46 -3.98 -5.08
N ARG A 41 -1.28 -4.11 -6.11
CA ARG A 41 -1.21 -3.29 -7.32
C ARG A 41 -2.43 -2.39 -7.39
N MET A 42 -2.21 -1.08 -7.50
CA MET A 42 -3.29 -0.10 -7.56
C MET A 42 -2.94 1.14 -8.39
N PRO A 43 -3.93 1.90 -8.88
CA PRO A 43 -3.70 3.22 -9.47
C PRO A 43 -3.05 4.18 -8.46
N ALA A 44 -2.35 5.20 -8.96
CA ALA A 44 -1.68 6.18 -8.11
C ALA A 44 -2.65 6.94 -7.18
N ASP A 45 -3.86 7.26 -7.65
CA ASP A 45 -4.87 7.94 -6.82
C ASP A 45 -5.38 7.07 -5.68
N ALA A 46 -5.62 5.78 -5.96
CA ALA A 46 -5.97 4.80 -4.92
C ALA A 46 -4.83 4.65 -3.90
N PHE A 47 -3.57 4.61 -4.36
CA PHE A 47 -2.40 4.56 -3.47
C PHE A 47 -2.34 5.76 -2.52
N ARG A 48 -2.61 6.98 -3.02
CA ARG A 48 -2.62 8.19 -2.16
C ARG A 48 -3.69 8.09 -1.07
N GLY A 49 -4.90 7.64 -1.42
CA GLY A 49 -5.97 7.41 -0.45
C GLY A 49 -5.57 6.38 0.61
N VAL A 50 -5.08 5.22 0.19
CA VAL A 50 -4.60 4.16 1.10
C VAL A 50 -3.47 4.66 1.99
N ALA A 51 -2.47 5.36 1.44
CA ALA A 51 -1.35 5.90 2.20
C ALA A 51 -1.80 6.90 3.27
N SER A 52 -2.75 7.79 2.94
CA SER A 52 -3.31 8.74 3.90
C SER A 52 -4.07 8.03 5.04
N GLY A 53 -4.88 7.02 4.71
CA GLY A 53 -5.60 6.21 5.70
C GLY A 53 -4.66 5.41 6.60
N LEU A 54 -3.64 4.76 6.03
CA LEU A 54 -2.65 4.01 6.80
C LEU A 54 -1.81 4.90 7.71
N LYS A 55 -1.38 6.08 7.23
CA LYS A 55 -0.68 7.05 8.07
C LYS A 55 -1.55 7.48 9.24
N ALA A 56 -2.80 7.86 8.96
CA ALA A 56 -3.73 8.30 9.99
C ALA A 56 -4.10 7.16 10.98
N ALA A 57 -4.08 5.91 10.53
CA ALA A 57 -4.22 4.75 11.41
C ALA A 57 -2.97 4.55 12.28
N ALA A 58 -1.77 4.67 11.71
CA ALA A 58 -0.52 4.57 12.45
C ALA A 58 -0.42 5.63 13.55
N GLU A 59 -0.72 6.89 13.24
CA GLU A 59 -0.74 7.99 14.21
C GLU A 59 -1.74 7.75 15.37
N ARG A 60 -2.79 6.96 15.14
CA ARG A 60 -3.77 6.58 16.17
C ARG A 60 -3.40 5.33 16.95
N LEU A 61 -2.50 4.48 16.44
CA LEU A 61 -2.04 3.30 17.21
C LEU A 61 -1.25 3.73 18.45
N ASP A 62 -0.58 4.88 18.36
CA ASP A 62 0.16 5.48 19.46
C ASP A 62 -0.76 6.30 20.42
N ASP A 63 -2.02 6.52 20.03
CA ASP A 63 -3.02 7.25 20.82
C ASP A 63 -3.97 6.24 21.50
N ASP A 64 -3.98 6.19 22.84
CA ASP A 64 -4.76 5.23 23.67
C ASP A 64 -6.30 5.45 23.58
N ALA A 65 -6.78 6.16 22.55
CA ALA A 65 -8.18 6.46 22.35
C ALA A 65 -8.92 5.27 21.72
N ARG A 66 -9.45 4.44 22.62
CA ARG A 66 -10.54 3.48 22.42
C ARG A 66 -11.60 4.00 21.44
N PHE A 67 -11.53 3.64 20.17
CA PHE A 67 -12.67 3.73 19.28
C PHE A 67 -12.90 2.46 18.48
N GLY A 68 -14.08 1.87 18.74
CA GLY A 68 -14.93 1.23 17.76
C GLY A 68 -14.39 -0.04 17.15
N ALA A 69 -14.54 -1.16 17.87
CA ALA A 69 -14.48 -2.50 17.29
C ALA A 69 -15.26 -2.53 15.97
N THR A 70 -14.53 -2.57 14.85
CA THR A 70 -15.12 -2.70 13.53
C THR A 70 -14.66 -4.05 13.00
N SER A 71 -15.58 -5.01 12.98
CA SER A 71 -15.35 -6.33 12.40
C SER A 71 -15.21 -6.19 10.88
N ILE A 72 -14.01 -6.45 10.37
CA ILE A 72 -13.79 -6.68 8.95
C ILE A 72 -14.04 -8.17 8.70
N ASN A 73 -15.09 -8.50 7.95
CA ASN A 73 -15.38 -9.85 7.45
C ASN A 73 -14.78 -10.00 6.05
#